data_AF-A0A960JBL4-F1
#
_entry.id   AF-A0A960JBL4-F1
#
_cell.length_a   1.000
_cell.length_b   1.000
_cell.length_c   1.000
_cell.angle_alpha   90.00
_cell.angle_beta   90.00
_cell.angle_gamma   90.00
#
_symmetry.space_group_name_H-M   'P 1'
#
loop_
_entity.id
_entity.type
_entity.pdbx_description
1 polymer ?
#
loop_
_entity_poly.entity_id
_entity_poly.type
_entity_poly.pdbx_seq_one_letter_code
_entity_poly.pdbx_strand_id
1 'polypeptide(L)' 'RNRQVTQQKRIGHGVKSGELTKPDAVRLERNSARIHRSIRKDRVDQGVFTPRERAQAQRKLNRQSAAIARQTHDGQSR' A
#
# COMPACT_ATOMS: atom_id res chain seq x y z
N ARG A 1 0.29 -8.39 -14.20
CA ARG A 1 -0.24 -9.10 -12.99
C ARG A 1 0.64 -8.93 -11.74
N ASN A 2 1.86 -8.39 -11.83
CA ASN A 2 2.85 -8.54 -10.73
C ASN A 2 2.79 -7.49 -9.60
N ARG A 3 2.23 -6.29 -9.79
CA ARG A 3 2.31 -5.22 -8.75
C ARG A 3 1.44 -5.47 -7.50
N GLN A 4 0.25 -6.03 -7.67
CA GLN A 4 -0.69 -6.27 -6.56
C GLN A 4 -0.18 -7.36 -5.62
N VAL A 5 0.38 -8.42 -6.21
CA VAL A 5 1.02 -9.52 -5.47
C VAL A 5 2.23 -9.02 -4.70
N THR A 6 3.08 -8.19 -5.32
CA THR A 6 4.20 -7.56 -4.62
C THR A 6 3.73 -6.71 -3.44
N GLN A 7 2.61 -5.99 -3.58
CA GLN A 7 2.09 -5.16 -2.52
C GLN A 7 1.53 -5.96 -1.34
N GLN A 8 0.74 -6.99 -1.62
CA GLN A 8 0.25 -7.91 -0.58
C GLN A 8 1.41 -8.60 0.15
N LYS A 9 2.43 -9.05 -0.59
CA LYS A 9 3.64 -9.61 0.01
C LYS A 9 4.35 -8.62 0.92
N ARG A 10 4.42 -7.33 0.55
CA ARG A 10 5.04 -6.28 1.38
C ARG A 10 4.26 -6.00 2.66
N ILE A 11 2.93 -5.93 2.56
CA ILE A 11 2.06 -5.73 3.72
C ILE A 11 2.16 -6.93 4.66
N GLY A 12 2.05 -8.15 4.12
CA GLY A 12 2.17 -9.38 4.90
C GLY A 12 3.55 -9.58 5.52
N HIS A 13 4.62 -9.23 4.80
CA HIS A 13 5.98 -9.25 5.35
C HIS A 13 6.14 -8.25 6.48
N GLY A 14 5.67 -7.01 6.32
CA GLY A 14 5.76 -6.01 7.38
C GLY A 14 4.94 -6.38 8.62
N VAL A 15 3.78 -7.03 8.47
CA VAL A 15 3.03 -7.57 9.63
C VAL A 15 3.81 -8.69 10.31
N LYS A 16 4.43 -9.57 9.52
CA LYS A 16 5.18 -10.72 10.04
C LYS A 16 6.48 -10.31 10.73
N SER A 17 7.17 -9.29 10.22
CA SER A 17 8.40 -8.75 10.81
C SER A 17 8.15 -7.79 11.98
N GLY A 18 6.90 -7.37 12.20
CA GLY A 18 6.53 -6.38 13.22
C GLY A 18 6.70 -4.92 12.76
N GLU A 19 7.15 -4.70 11.53
CA GLU A 19 7.26 -3.36 10.90
C GLU A 19 5.90 -2.70 10.62
N LEU A 20 4.82 -3.46 10.57
CA LEU A 20 3.46 -2.97 10.40
C LEU A 20 2.57 -3.51 11.52
N THR A 21 1.88 -2.60 12.19
CA THR A 21 0.80 -2.98 13.10
C THR A 21 -0.37 -3.58 12.31
N LYS A 22 -1.14 -4.48 12.93
CA LYS A 22 -2.36 -5.04 12.30
C LYS A 22 -3.31 -3.93 11.80
N PRO A 23 -3.59 -2.84 12.55
CA PRO A 23 -4.40 -1.72 12.06
C PRO A 23 -3.81 -1.03 10.82
N ASP A 24 -2.50 -0.82 10.77
CA ASP A 24 -1.84 -0.18 9.64
C ASP A 24 -1.88 -1.05 8.38
N ALA A 25 -1.67 -2.35 8.53
CA ALA A 25 -1.79 -3.31 7.45
C ALA A 25 -3.21 -3.30 6.85
N VAL A 26 -4.24 -3.33 7.69
CA VAL A 26 -5.65 -3.25 7.25
C VAL A 26 -5.93 -1.93 6.52
N ARG A 27 -5.38 -0.82 7.00
CA ARG A 27 -5.51 0.49 6.34
C ARG A 27 -4.83 0.49 4.96
N LEU A 28 -3.64 -0.09 4.85
CA LEU A 28 -2.91 -0.22 3.58
C LEU A 28 -3.65 -1.12 2.58
N GLU A 29 -4.22 -2.24 3.03
CA GLU A 29 -5.03 -3.12 2.20
C GLU A 29 -6.29 -2.43 1.68
N ARG A 30 -7.02 -1.71 2.55
CA ARG A 30 -8.20 -0.95 2.14
C ARG A 30 -7.87 0.12 1.10
N ASN A 31 -6.77 0.83 1.27
CA ASN A 31 -6.32 1.83 0.30
C ASN A 31 -5.92 1.19 -1.04
N SER A 32 -5.21 0.06 -1.01
CA SER A 32 -4.88 -0.69 -2.23
C SER A 32 -6.15 -1.19 -2.95
N ALA A 33 -7.13 -1.70 -2.20
CA ALA A 33 -8.42 -2.13 -2.75
C ALA A 33 -9.25 -0.96 -3.33
N ARG A 34 -9.21 0.23 -2.73
CA ARG A 34 -9.81 1.45 -3.28
C ARG A 34 -9.17 1.84 -4.60
N ILE A 35 -7.84 1.91 -4.65
CA ILE A 35 -7.09 2.21 -5.88
C ILE A 35 -7.47 1.21 -6.97
N HIS A 36 -7.55 -0.08 -6.64
CA HIS A 36 -7.96 -1.13 -7.56
C HIS A 36 -9.39 -0.99 -8.08
N ARG A 37 -10.32 -0.57 -7.21
CA ARG A 37 -11.69 -0.27 -7.63
C ARG A 37 -11.76 0.98 -8.50
N SER A 38 -11.06 2.06 -8.15
CA SER A 38 -10.94 3.26 -8.99
C SER A 38 -10.41 2.89 -10.36
N ILE A 39 -9.26 2.21 -10.44
CA ILE A 39 -8.71 1.68 -11.70
C ILE A 39 -9.74 0.89 -12.52
N ARG A 40 -10.49 0.00 -11.88
CA ARG A 40 -11.44 -0.85 -12.58
C ARG A 40 -12.61 -0.01 -13.11
N LYS A 41 -13.09 0.95 -12.31
CA LYS A 41 -14.13 1.92 -12.69
C LYS A 41 -13.64 2.86 -13.80
N ASP A 42 -12.47 3.46 -13.64
CA ASP A 42 -11.85 4.39 -14.59
C ASP A 42 -11.52 3.72 -15.93
N ARG A 43 -11.21 2.42 -15.92
CA ARG A 43 -11.03 1.60 -17.14
C ARG A 43 -12.36 1.30 -17.85
N VAL A 44 -13.49 1.33 -17.13
CA VAL A 44 -14.83 1.13 -17.68
C VAL A 44 -15.43 2.47 -18.15
N ASP A 45 -15.17 3.58 -17.46
CA ASP A 45 -15.76 4.92 -17.70
C ASP A 45 -15.03 5.79 -18.76
N GLN A 46 -13.99 5.31 -19.46
CA GLN A 46 -13.14 6.06 -20.43
C GLN A 46 -12.17 7.12 -19.84
N GLY A 47 -12.09 7.31 -18.53
CA GLY A 47 -11.33 8.38 -17.86
C GLY A 47 -10.05 7.95 -17.14
N VAL A 48 -8.97 7.82 -17.91
CA VAL A 48 -7.53 7.79 -17.58
C VAL A 48 -7.07 7.92 -16.10
N PHE A 49 -7.31 6.94 -15.22
CA PHE A 49 -6.36 6.70 -14.12
C PHE A 49 -5.19 5.88 -14.67
N THR A 50 -4.24 6.61 -15.23
CA THR A 50 -3.12 6.05 -15.98
C THR A 50 -2.35 5.04 -15.11
N PRO A 51 -1.68 4.05 -15.73
CA PRO A 51 -0.72 3.20 -15.02
C PRO A 51 0.35 3.98 -14.23
N ARG A 52 0.54 5.26 -14.58
CA ARG A 52 1.47 6.22 -13.99
C ARG A 52 0.94 6.79 -12.67
N GLU A 53 -0.30 7.27 -12.63
CA GLU A 53 -0.95 7.74 -11.38
C GLU A 53 -1.11 6.59 -10.38
N ARG A 54 -1.43 5.39 -10.87
CA ARG A 54 -1.41 4.17 -10.05
C ARG A 54 -0.03 3.91 -9.45
N ALA A 55 1.03 4.03 -10.25
CA ALA A 55 2.39 3.85 -9.74
C ALA A 55 2.75 4.91 -8.69
N GLN A 56 2.31 6.16 -8.87
CA GLN A 56 2.52 7.23 -7.90
C GLN A 56 1.76 6.98 -6.59
N ALA A 57 0.47 6.62 -6.66
CA ALA A 57 -0.32 6.27 -5.48
C ALA A 57 0.29 5.08 -4.73
N GLN A 58 0.75 4.05 -5.47
CA GLN A 58 1.42 2.89 -4.88
C GLN A 58 2.76 3.27 -4.23
N ARG A 59 3.55 4.15 -4.86
CA ARG A 59 4.78 4.68 -4.27
C ARG A 59 4.50 5.47 -2.99
N LYS A 60 3.44 6.27 -2.94
CA LYS A 60 3.00 6.99 -1.74
C LYS A 60 2.68 6.00 -0.60
N LEU A 61 1.87 4.98 -0.86
CA LEU A 61 1.57 3.93 0.13
C LEU A 61 2.83 3.21 0.62
N ASN A 62 3.77 2.95 -0.29
CA ASN A 62 5.04 2.32 0.06
C ASN A 62 5.93 3.21 0.92
N ARG A 63 5.94 4.52 0.67
CA ARG A 63 6.68 5.49 1.48
C ARG A 63 6.05 5.63 2.87
N GLN A 64 4.73 5.62 2.94
CA GLN A 64 3.98 5.65 4.19
C GLN A 64 4.22 4.40 5.03
N SER A 65 4.20 3.21 4.41
CA SER A 65 4.57 1.95 5.07
C SER A 65 6.01 1.98 5.61
N ALA A 66 6.97 2.50 4.85
CA ALA A 66 8.35 2.62 5.32
C ALA A 66 8.53 3.68 6.42
N ALA A 67 7.71 4.75 6.41
CA ALA A 67 7.70 5.75 7.48
C ALA A 67 7.12 5.18 8.78
N ILE A 68 6.02 4.41 8.70
CA ILE A 68 5.43 3.69 9.83
C ILE A 68 6.45 2.71 10.40
N ALA A 69 7.10 1.90 9.55
CA ALA A 69 8.13 0.95 9.97
C ALA A 69 9.29 1.63 10.73
N ARG A 70 9.77 2.79 10.25
CA ARG A 70 10.81 3.55 10.95
C ARG A 70 10.32 4.11 12.29
N GLN A 71 9.10 4.66 12.33
CA GLN A 71 8.52 5.15 13.58
C GLN A 71 8.34 4.05 14.63
N THR A 72 7.98 2.83 14.22
CA THR A 72 7.89 1.70 15.16
C THR A 72 9.27 1.26 15.66
N HIS A 73 10.31 1.28 14.83
CA HIS A 73 11.67 0.95 15.29
C HIS A 73 12.24 2.02 16.23
N ASP A 74 12.00 3.31 15.94
CA ASP A 74 12.44 4.41 16.80
C ASP A 74 11.65 4.48 18.11
N GLY A 75 10.37 4.11 18.10
CA GLY A 75 9.52 4.02 19.29
C GLY A 75 9.70 2.76 20.14
N GLN A 76 10.46 1.77 19.66
CA GLN A 76 10.80 0.54 20.39
C GLN A 76 12.23 0.57 20.96
N SER A 77 12.96 1.68 20.77
CA SER A 77 14.32 1.87 21.29
C SER A 77 14.39 2.77 22.54
N ARG A 78 13.31 2.84 23.34
CA ARG A 78 13.32 3.50 24.65
C ARG A 78 12.74 2.61 25.72
#